data_AF-A0A8J5D101-F1
#
_entry.id   AF-A0A8J5D101-F1
#
_cell.length_a   1.000
_cell.length_b   1.000
_cell.length_c   1.000
_cell.angle_alpha   90.00
_cell.angle_beta   90.00
_cell.angle_gamma   90.00
#
_symmetry.space_group_name_H-M   'P 1'
#
loop_
_entity.id
_entity.type
_entity.pdbx_description
1 polymer ?
#
loop_
_entity_poly.entity_id
_entity_poly.type
_entity_poly.pdbx_seq_one_letter_code
_entity_poly.pdbx_strand_id
1 'polypeptide(L)'
;MSSQSDSDSDHEAGVRTGRRREAKDYRGRAKRARRPPSRSPATSPDAAFPIAAPSTSADPAVTTPAAVPAVTTPAAGPSADPQATNSDDPDNPPAATPAATRGRRRDCAGSAFYRAAMSECRFTFLLTCLRFDNMRTRAVRRDTDKLAPIRSVWDMFIGSCEKHFIPHEYITVDACLLLAYRGKCSFRMFIPNKPAKYGLKLVLANDVTTNYLLTGIPYLGKQGTHARVGENLGHTFTRDLTRPYHHTNRNVTVDNWFTSVPLIQDLLHNCGMTLVGTVKGNKKEIPIMMKEKSNRVPGTSAFLFTNDITLVSYVPDTATAKKTVLLMSSMHTQPSITGTGKPEMIDFYNKTKGGVDTFDQMCAQYSCSRKTKRWPL
;
A
#
# COMPACT_ATOMS: atom_id res chain seq x y z
N MET A 1 44.92 -17.67 77.68
CA MET A 1 45.02 -19.10 78.04
C MET A 1 43.66 -19.71 77.78
N SER A 2 43.63 -20.69 76.87
CA SER A 2 42.67 -21.81 76.77
C SER A 2 41.20 -21.43 76.49
N SER A 3 40.44 -22.06 75.60
CA SER A 3 40.54 -23.31 74.82
C SER A 3 39.22 -23.37 74.03
N GLN A 4 39.22 -23.41 72.70
CA GLN A 4 38.95 -24.60 71.86
C GLN A 4 37.89 -25.57 72.39
N SER A 5 36.85 -25.83 71.57
CA SER A 5 36.63 -27.17 70.99
C SER A 5 35.44 -27.17 70.02
N ASP A 6 35.75 -27.61 68.80
CA ASP A 6 34.87 -27.94 67.68
C ASP A 6 33.93 -29.12 67.94
N SER A 7 32.90 -29.26 67.09
CA SER A 7 32.46 -30.58 66.60
C SER A 7 31.80 -30.47 65.22
N ASP A 8 32.52 -30.99 64.23
CA ASP A 8 32.10 -31.28 62.86
C ASP A 8 31.06 -32.40 62.78
N SER A 9 30.26 -32.38 61.71
CA SER A 9 29.88 -33.61 61.01
C SER A 9 29.60 -33.35 59.52
N ASP A 10 30.57 -33.74 58.70
CA ASP A 10 30.45 -33.94 57.25
C ASP A 10 29.75 -35.28 56.93
N HIS A 11 28.95 -35.31 55.86
CA HIS A 11 29.05 -36.35 54.83
C HIS A 11 28.25 -36.03 53.55
N GLU A 12 29.01 -35.63 52.52
CA GLU A 12 29.06 -36.14 51.14
C GLU A 12 27.86 -36.70 50.34
N ALA A 13 27.81 -36.20 49.10
CA ALA A 13 27.69 -36.91 47.81
C ALA A 13 26.30 -37.32 47.24
N GLY A 14 26.02 -36.81 46.03
CA GLY A 14 24.91 -37.28 45.19
C GLY A 14 24.79 -36.55 43.84
N VAL A 15 25.71 -36.81 42.91
CA VAL A 15 25.63 -36.41 41.49
C VAL A 15 24.53 -37.19 40.76
N ARG A 16 23.70 -36.53 39.93
CA ARG A 16 23.25 -37.08 38.64
C ARG A 16 22.70 -36.05 37.66
N THR A 17 23.03 -36.34 36.40
CA THR A 17 23.04 -35.54 35.18
C THR A 17 21.80 -35.75 34.29
N GLY A 18 21.61 -34.84 33.32
CA GLY A 18 20.89 -35.07 32.06
C GLY A 18 19.73 -34.10 31.84
N ARG A 19 19.48 -33.48 30.68
CA ARG A 19 20.04 -33.53 29.31
C ARG A 19 19.57 -32.23 28.63
N ARG A 20 20.45 -31.50 27.93
CA ARG A 20 20.01 -30.57 26.87
C ARG A 20 20.83 -30.81 25.62
N ARG A 21 20.11 -31.07 24.53
CA ARG A 21 20.60 -31.60 23.26
C ARG A 21 21.42 -30.56 22.48
N GLU A 22 22.54 -31.03 21.94
CA GLU A 22 23.37 -30.38 20.93
C GLU A 22 22.64 -30.24 19.58
N ALA A 23 22.96 -29.16 18.86
CA ALA A 23 22.85 -29.12 17.40
C ALA A 23 24.09 -28.42 16.85
N LYS A 24 24.77 -29.16 15.97
CA LYS A 24 26.00 -28.84 15.23
C LYS A 24 25.83 -27.61 14.34
N ASP A 25 26.90 -26.84 14.18
CA ASP A 25 27.17 -26.24 12.87
C ASP A 25 28.66 -26.21 12.55
N TYR A 26 28.94 -26.58 11.31
CA TYR A 26 30.22 -27.04 10.77
C TYR A 26 30.81 -25.97 9.84
N ARG A 27 32.14 -25.91 9.80
CA ARG A 27 33.02 -25.38 8.73
C ARG A 27 33.32 -23.88 8.69
N GLY A 28 34.45 -23.54 9.32
CA GLY A 28 35.43 -22.65 8.69
C GLY A 28 36.34 -23.44 7.74
N ARG A 29 36.57 -22.93 6.53
CA ARG A 29 37.82 -23.17 5.78
C ARG A 29 38.07 -22.01 4.81
N ALA A 30 39.23 -21.38 4.97
CA ALA A 30 39.70 -20.28 4.17
C ALA A 30 40.45 -20.74 2.90
N LYS A 31 40.46 -19.83 1.91
CA LYS A 31 41.45 -19.60 0.83
C LYS A 31 41.71 -20.70 -0.20
N ARG A 32 41.40 -20.38 -1.47
CA ARG A 32 42.35 -20.56 -2.58
C ARG A 32 42.09 -19.56 -3.71
N ALA A 33 43.14 -18.82 -4.06
CA ALA A 33 43.21 -17.88 -5.17
C ALA A 33 43.19 -18.61 -6.53
N ARG A 34 42.58 -18.01 -7.55
CA ARG A 34 42.89 -18.24 -8.96
C ARG A 34 42.81 -16.94 -9.76
N ARG A 35 43.83 -16.78 -10.62
CA ARG A 35 44.17 -15.69 -11.55
C ARG A 35 43.11 -15.44 -12.65
N PRO A 36 43.19 -14.29 -13.36
CA PRO A 36 42.26 -13.91 -14.44
C PRO A 36 42.74 -14.39 -15.83
N PRO A 37 41.87 -14.38 -16.85
CA PRO A 37 42.28 -14.21 -18.26
C PRO A 37 41.75 -12.84 -18.79
N SER A 38 42.61 -11.89 -19.15
CA SER A 38 43.32 -11.71 -20.43
C SER A 38 42.44 -11.16 -21.59
N ARG A 39 42.73 -9.88 -21.92
CA ARG A 39 42.74 -9.16 -23.21
C ARG A 39 41.65 -9.39 -24.28
N SER A 40 41.14 -8.24 -24.72
CA SER A 40 40.36 -7.87 -25.93
C SER A 40 40.94 -8.40 -27.27
N PRO A 41 40.21 -8.25 -28.39
CA PRO A 41 40.35 -6.99 -29.14
C PRO A 41 39.06 -6.42 -29.73
N ALA A 42 39.19 -5.15 -30.12
CA ALA A 42 38.23 -4.28 -30.76
C ALA A 42 37.70 -4.78 -32.10
N THR A 43 36.51 -4.31 -32.48
CA THR A 43 36.17 -3.91 -33.85
C THR A 43 34.86 -3.12 -33.83
N SER A 44 34.98 -1.80 -33.97
CA SER A 44 33.98 -0.99 -34.67
C SER A 44 34.35 -1.02 -36.16
N PRO A 45 33.38 -0.88 -37.07
CA PRO A 45 33.28 0.43 -37.71
C PRO A 45 31.85 0.91 -38.00
N ASP A 46 31.78 2.23 -38.07
CA ASP A 46 30.83 3.13 -38.75
C ASP A 46 29.77 2.53 -39.69
N ALA A 47 28.52 2.97 -39.51
CA ALA A 47 27.67 3.38 -40.63
C ALA A 47 26.63 4.40 -40.16
N ALA A 48 26.62 5.54 -40.84
CA ALA A 48 25.78 6.70 -40.61
C ALA A 48 24.34 6.55 -41.15
N PHE A 49 23.45 7.31 -40.52
CA PHE A 49 22.13 7.88 -40.87
C PHE A 49 21.61 7.77 -42.32
N PRO A 50 20.26 7.72 -42.52
CA PRO A 50 19.42 8.95 -42.53
C PRO A 50 18.10 8.78 -41.75
N ILE A 51 17.68 9.72 -40.88
CA ILE A 51 16.88 10.93 -41.17
C ILE A 51 15.77 10.68 -42.22
N ALA A 52 14.54 10.46 -41.74
CA ALA A 52 13.32 10.64 -42.51
C ALA A 52 12.45 11.71 -41.81
N ALA A 53 12.20 12.79 -42.53
CA ALA A 53 11.32 13.90 -42.13
C ALA A 53 9.83 13.53 -42.36
N PRO A 54 8.88 14.31 -41.80
CA PRO A 54 7.50 13.89 -41.61
C PRO A 54 6.61 14.14 -42.85
N SER A 55 5.72 13.21 -43.13
CA SER A 55 4.64 13.38 -44.10
C SER A 55 3.39 13.92 -43.40
N THR A 56 2.94 15.08 -43.88
CA THR A 56 1.63 15.69 -43.70
C THR A 56 0.50 14.80 -44.23
N SER A 57 -0.62 14.71 -43.49
CA SER A 57 -1.98 14.83 -44.05
C SER A 57 -3.08 14.59 -43.00
N ALA A 58 -4.04 15.52 -43.01
CA ALA A 58 -5.47 15.34 -42.76
C ALA A 58 -5.98 15.18 -41.31
N ASP A 59 -6.47 16.31 -40.79
CA ASP A 59 -7.62 16.38 -39.87
C ASP A 59 -8.82 15.57 -40.39
N PRO A 60 -9.63 15.02 -39.46
CA PRO A 60 -11.04 15.36 -39.55
C PRO A 60 -11.68 15.72 -38.21
N ALA A 61 -12.38 16.85 -38.25
CA ALA A 61 -13.70 17.10 -37.68
C ALA A 61 -13.93 16.78 -36.19
N VAL A 62 -13.88 17.87 -35.42
CA VAL A 62 -14.61 18.07 -34.17
C VAL A 62 -16.06 17.59 -34.33
N THR A 63 -16.44 16.57 -33.56
CA THR A 63 -17.84 16.21 -33.35
C THR A 63 -18.16 16.45 -31.87
N THR A 64 -18.97 17.46 -31.62
CA THR A 64 -19.60 17.80 -30.35
C THR A 64 -20.46 16.63 -29.85
N PRO A 65 -20.38 16.22 -28.57
CA PRO A 65 -21.34 15.28 -28.01
C PRO A 65 -22.63 16.02 -27.61
N ALA A 66 -23.75 15.51 -28.12
CA ALA A 66 -25.10 15.95 -27.78
C ALA A 66 -25.40 15.70 -26.29
N ALA A 67 -26.07 16.68 -25.68
CA ALA A 67 -26.56 16.64 -24.31
C ALA A 67 -27.58 15.51 -24.11
N VAL A 68 -27.39 14.71 -23.05
CA VAL A 68 -28.37 13.75 -22.56
C VAL A 68 -29.23 14.44 -21.49
N PRO A 69 -30.58 14.46 -21.59
CA PRO A 69 -31.42 15.10 -20.60
C PRO A 69 -31.53 14.27 -19.31
N ALA A 70 -31.57 14.98 -18.19
CA ALA A 70 -31.67 14.46 -16.84
C ALA A 70 -32.95 13.63 -16.62
N VAL A 71 -32.80 12.47 -15.98
CA VAL A 71 -33.90 11.67 -15.46
C VAL A 71 -34.26 12.19 -14.07
N THR A 72 -35.41 12.83 -13.97
CA THR A 72 -36.09 13.20 -12.72
C THR A 72 -36.63 11.97 -12.00
N THR A 73 -36.17 11.74 -10.77
CA THR A 73 -36.81 10.84 -9.80
C THR A 73 -37.99 11.55 -9.10
N PRO A 74 -39.17 10.92 -8.97
CA PRO A 74 -40.22 11.46 -8.11
C PRO A 74 -40.03 11.04 -6.65
N ALA A 75 -40.38 11.98 -5.79
CA ALA A 75 -40.21 11.98 -4.35
C ALA A 75 -41.06 10.93 -3.61
N ALA A 76 -40.56 10.53 -2.44
CA ALA A 76 -41.22 9.69 -1.46
C ALA A 76 -42.48 10.37 -0.88
N GLY A 77 -43.59 9.64 -0.86
CA GLY A 77 -44.79 9.97 -0.08
C GLY A 77 -44.71 9.36 1.33
N PRO A 78 -45.32 10.00 2.35
CA PRO A 78 -45.15 9.60 3.74
C PRO A 78 -46.05 8.43 4.15
N SER A 79 -45.52 7.69 5.12
CA SER A 79 -46.09 6.63 5.94
C SER A 79 -47.39 7.00 6.65
N ALA A 80 -48.36 6.09 6.64
CA ALA A 80 -49.48 6.07 7.59
C ALA A 80 -49.46 4.76 8.37
N ASP A 81 -49.45 4.88 9.69
CA ASP A 81 -49.49 3.80 10.69
C ASP A 81 -50.88 3.13 10.79
N PRO A 82 -50.97 1.93 11.41
CA PRO A 82 -52.10 1.03 11.29
C PRO A 82 -53.16 1.24 12.39
N GLN A 83 -54.44 1.10 12.03
CA GLN A 83 -55.52 0.87 12.99
C GLN A 83 -55.98 -0.58 12.95
N ALA A 84 -55.94 -1.19 14.14
CA ALA A 84 -56.50 -2.49 14.45
C ALA A 84 -58.02 -2.38 14.66
N THR A 85 -58.78 -3.31 14.10
CA THR A 85 -60.14 -3.63 14.56
C THR A 85 -60.29 -5.13 14.57
N ASN A 86 -60.42 -5.69 15.78
CA ASN A 86 -60.92 -7.04 16.04
C ASN A 86 -62.42 -7.07 15.76
N SER A 87 -62.88 -8.09 15.05
CA SER A 87 -64.25 -8.57 15.13
C SER A 87 -64.25 -10.07 14.86
N ASP A 88 -64.46 -10.83 15.93
CA ASP A 88 -64.80 -12.25 15.94
C ASP A 88 -66.17 -12.45 15.27
N ASP A 89 -66.24 -13.37 14.32
CA ASP A 89 -67.51 -14.00 13.92
C ASP A 89 -67.26 -15.50 13.67
N PRO A 90 -67.97 -16.42 14.36
CA PRO A 90 -67.74 -17.85 14.28
C PRO A 90 -68.83 -18.51 13.42
N ASP A 91 -68.55 -18.86 12.17
CA ASP A 91 -69.30 -19.91 11.45
C ASP A 91 -68.67 -20.20 10.07
N ASN A 92 -67.78 -21.21 9.99
CA ASN A 92 -67.56 -21.94 8.74
C ASN A 92 -66.86 -23.30 9.00
N PRO A 93 -67.40 -24.45 8.54
CA PRO A 93 -66.78 -25.77 8.70
C PRO A 93 -65.53 -25.97 7.80
N PRO A 94 -64.66 -26.96 8.12
CA PRO A 94 -63.28 -26.98 7.63
C PRO A 94 -63.19 -27.46 6.17
N ALA A 95 -62.66 -26.60 5.30
CA ALA A 95 -62.28 -26.97 3.94
C ALA A 95 -60.97 -27.79 3.94
N ALA A 96 -61.02 -28.91 3.23
CA ALA A 96 -59.98 -29.94 3.16
C ALA A 96 -58.60 -29.42 2.72
N THR A 97 -57.58 -29.89 3.43
CA THR A 97 -56.15 -29.80 3.08
C THR A 97 -55.88 -30.45 1.72
N PRO A 98 -55.35 -29.76 0.70
CA PRO A 98 -54.82 -30.44 -0.47
C PRO A 98 -53.42 -30.96 -0.15
N ALA A 99 -53.26 -32.25 -0.46
CA ALA A 99 -52.06 -33.04 -0.28
C ALA A 99 -50.79 -32.35 -0.77
N ALA A 100 -49.73 -32.53 0.02
CA ALA A 100 -48.36 -32.15 -0.29
C ALA A 100 -47.91 -32.79 -1.63
N THR A 101 -48.10 -32.07 -2.72
CA THR A 101 -47.38 -32.36 -3.96
C THR A 101 -45.96 -31.87 -3.73
N ARG A 102 -45.07 -32.81 -3.42
CA ARG A 102 -43.63 -32.61 -3.24
C ARG A 102 -43.01 -32.26 -4.60
N GLY A 103 -43.39 -31.11 -5.15
CA GLY A 103 -42.70 -30.49 -6.27
C GLY A 103 -41.26 -30.25 -5.83
N ARG A 104 -40.31 -30.73 -6.63
CA ARG A 104 -38.88 -30.44 -6.45
C ARG A 104 -38.75 -28.94 -6.21
N ARG A 105 -38.48 -28.55 -4.95
CA ARG A 105 -37.88 -27.24 -4.66
C ARG A 105 -36.57 -27.27 -5.42
N ARG A 106 -36.55 -26.70 -6.62
CA ARG A 106 -35.30 -26.26 -7.24
C ARG A 106 -34.62 -25.42 -6.16
N ASP A 107 -33.35 -25.71 -5.93
CA ASP A 107 -32.51 -25.04 -4.96
C ASP A 107 -32.43 -23.55 -5.32
N CYS A 108 -33.43 -22.77 -4.91
CA CYS A 108 -33.55 -21.34 -5.19
C CYS A 108 -32.90 -20.51 -4.08
N ALA A 109 -31.85 -21.03 -3.44
CA ALA A 109 -31.11 -20.29 -2.44
C ALA A 109 -30.26 -19.21 -3.13
N GLY A 110 -30.80 -17.99 -3.20
CA GLY A 110 -30.08 -16.83 -3.74
C GLY A 110 -30.98 -15.61 -3.87
N SER A 111 -30.40 -14.41 -3.87
CA SER A 111 -31.14 -13.18 -4.17
C SER A 111 -31.66 -13.21 -5.62
N ALA A 112 -32.92 -12.83 -5.82
CA ALA A 112 -33.53 -12.75 -7.15
C ALA A 112 -32.76 -11.79 -8.08
N PHE A 113 -32.11 -10.77 -7.50
CA PHE A 113 -31.30 -9.79 -8.23
C PHE A 113 -30.16 -10.45 -9.02
N TYR A 114 -29.40 -11.36 -8.42
CA TYR A 114 -28.27 -12.01 -9.10
C TYR A 114 -28.73 -13.04 -10.15
N ARG A 115 -29.85 -13.71 -9.89
CA ARG A 115 -30.42 -14.68 -10.84
C ARG A 115 -30.95 -14.03 -12.11
N ALA A 116 -31.43 -12.79 -12.01
CA ALA A 116 -31.84 -12.01 -13.17
C ALA A 116 -30.67 -11.69 -14.11
N ALA A 117 -29.45 -11.53 -13.57
CA ALA A 117 -28.26 -11.25 -14.38
C ALA A 117 -27.68 -12.50 -15.06
N MET A 118 -27.46 -13.59 -14.32
CA MET A 118 -26.99 -14.87 -14.89
C MET A 118 -27.20 -16.06 -13.96
N SER A 119 -27.16 -17.27 -14.52
CA SER A 119 -27.17 -18.50 -13.72
C SER A 119 -25.87 -18.68 -12.93
N GLU A 120 -25.96 -19.31 -11.76
CA GLU A 120 -24.81 -19.61 -10.91
C GLU A 120 -23.76 -20.46 -11.63
N CYS A 121 -24.20 -21.47 -12.39
CA CYS A 121 -23.31 -22.33 -13.17
C CYS A 121 -22.51 -21.53 -14.20
N ARG A 122 -23.17 -20.59 -14.91
CA ARG A 122 -22.49 -19.73 -15.89
C ARG A 122 -21.50 -18.79 -15.20
N PHE A 123 -21.91 -18.16 -14.10
CA PHE A 123 -21.05 -17.27 -13.32
C PHE A 123 -19.78 -17.98 -12.84
N THR A 124 -19.91 -19.17 -12.25
CA THR A 124 -18.79 -19.97 -11.73
C THR A 124 -17.87 -20.44 -12.85
N PHE A 125 -18.44 -20.83 -14.00
CA PHE A 125 -17.67 -21.20 -15.20
C PHE A 125 -16.82 -20.03 -15.70
N LEU A 126 -17.44 -18.86 -15.90
CA LEU A 126 -16.75 -17.64 -16.33
C LEU A 126 -15.65 -17.24 -15.34
N LEU A 127 -15.95 -17.23 -14.04
CA LEU A 127 -14.96 -16.95 -12.99
C LEU A 127 -13.78 -17.92 -13.00
N THR A 128 -13.95 -19.16 -13.49
CA THR A 128 -12.84 -20.13 -13.59
C THR A 128 -12.01 -19.91 -14.85
N CYS A 129 -12.63 -19.43 -15.93
CA CYS A 129 -12.02 -19.28 -17.25
C CYS A 129 -11.43 -17.89 -17.52
N LEU A 130 -11.79 -16.84 -16.76
CA LEU A 130 -11.27 -15.47 -16.95
C LEU A 130 -9.73 -15.42 -16.93
N ARG A 131 -9.14 -14.86 -17.99
CA ARG A 131 -7.69 -14.62 -18.15
C ARG A 131 -7.50 -13.25 -18.79
N PHE A 132 -6.42 -12.57 -18.40
CA PHE A 132 -6.09 -11.21 -18.83
C PHE A 132 -4.89 -11.15 -19.78
N ASP A 133 -4.45 -12.31 -20.28
CA ASP A 133 -3.17 -12.42 -20.97
C ASP A 133 -3.13 -13.59 -21.97
N ASN A 134 -2.32 -13.45 -23.02
CA ASN A 134 -2.08 -14.48 -24.03
C ASN A 134 -1.17 -15.59 -23.48
N MET A 135 -1.67 -16.83 -23.49
CA MET A 135 -0.93 -17.99 -22.99
C MET A 135 0.34 -18.30 -23.79
N ARG A 136 0.36 -18.02 -25.10
CA ARG A 136 1.48 -18.37 -26.00
C ARG A 136 2.76 -17.60 -25.66
N THR A 137 2.62 -16.34 -25.28
CA THR A 137 3.74 -15.42 -24.97
C THR A 137 4.05 -15.30 -23.48
N ARG A 138 3.27 -15.98 -22.62
CA ARG A 138 3.37 -15.81 -21.17
C ARG A 138 4.65 -16.40 -20.58
N ALA A 139 5.11 -17.55 -21.08
CA ALA A 139 6.27 -18.24 -20.52
C ALA A 139 7.51 -17.33 -20.55
N VAL A 140 7.80 -16.74 -21.71
CA VAL A 140 8.93 -15.81 -21.92
C VAL A 140 8.80 -14.56 -21.05
N ARG A 141 7.61 -13.93 -21.00
CA ARG A 141 7.43 -12.70 -20.19
C ARG A 141 7.48 -12.94 -18.69
N ARG A 142 7.14 -14.14 -18.22
CA ARG A 142 7.18 -14.46 -16.78
C ARG A 142 8.62 -14.49 -16.26
N ASP A 143 9.58 -14.78 -17.12
CA ASP A 143 11.00 -14.83 -16.74
C ASP A 143 11.54 -13.42 -16.49
N THR A 144 11.04 -12.41 -17.20
CA THR A 144 11.40 -11.00 -17.01
C THR A 144 10.48 -10.25 -16.04
N ASP A 145 9.18 -10.55 -16.06
CA ASP A 145 8.15 -9.82 -15.31
C ASP A 145 7.19 -10.76 -14.59
N LYS A 146 7.22 -10.71 -13.25
CA LYS A 146 6.33 -11.50 -12.40
C LYS A 146 4.86 -11.07 -12.51
N LEU A 147 4.59 -9.84 -12.97
CA LEU A 147 3.25 -9.30 -13.19
C LEU A 147 2.68 -9.64 -14.58
N ALA A 148 3.42 -10.33 -15.44
CA ALA A 148 3.04 -10.63 -16.83
C ALA A 148 1.56 -11.09 -17.04
N PRO A 149 0.93 -11.90 -16.15
CA PRO A 149 -0.46 -12.31 -16.33
C PRO A 149 -1.51 -11.20 -16.28
N ILE A 150 -1.20 -10.02 -15.72
CA ILE A 150 -2.11 -8.86 -15.64
C ILE A 150 -1.49 -7.54 -16.11
N ARG A 151 -0.23 -7.55 -16.58
CA ARG A 151 0.53 -6.34 -16.93
C ARG A 151 -0.23 -5.42 -17.88
N SER A 152 -0.77 -5.95 -18.98
CA SER A 152 -1.51 -5.16 -19.97
C SER A 152 -2.74 -4.45 -19.38
N VAL A 153 -3.51 -5.16 -18.55
CA VAL A 153 -4.71 -4.60 -17.89
C VAL A 153 -4.31 -3.59 -16.83
N TRP A 154 -3.24 -3.85 -16.09
CA TRP A 154 -2.71 -2.92 -15.09
C TRP A 154 -2.26 -1.60 -15.73
N ASP A 155 -1.45 -1.68 -16.79
CA ASP A 155 -0.93 -0.49 -17.46
C ASP A 155 -2.06 0.31 -18.13
N MET A 156 -3.07 -0.38 -18.69
CA MET A 156 -4.29 0.28 -19.22
C MET A 156 -5.10 0.98 -18.13
N PHE A 157 -5.25 0.34 -16.96
CA PHE A 157 -5.96 0.91 -15.82
C PHE A 157 -5.26 2.15 -15.28
N ILE A 158 -3.96 2.06 -14.99
CA ILE A 158 -3.17 3.19 -14.48
C ILE A 158 -3.09 4.31 -15.51
N GLY A 159 -2.85 3.99 -16.78
CA GLY A 159 -2.84 5.00 -17.85
C GLY A 159 -4.19 5.71 -18.01
N SER A 160 -5.30 5.03 -17.70
CA SER A 160 -6.61 5.67 -17.66
C SER A 160 -6.76 6.59 -16.44
N CYS A 161 -6.30 6.18 -15.25
CA CYS A 161 -6.31 7.01 -14.06
C CYS A 161 -5.52 8.31 -14.25
N GLU A 162 -4.32 8.22 -14.83
CA GLU A 162 -3.44 9.37 -15.07
C GLU A 162 -4.02 10.34 -16.12
N LYS A 163 -4.76 9.84 -17.11
CA LYS A 163 -5.30 10.67 -18.21
C LYS A 163 -6.56 11.46 -17.83
N HIS A 164 -7.41 10.92 -16.96
CA HIS A 164 -8.75 11.48 -16.72
C HIS A 164 -8.83 12.44 -15.53
N PHE A 165 -7.74 12.62 -14.79
CA PHE A 165 -7.75 13.46 -13.59
C PHE A 165 -6.44 14.25 -13.44
N ILE A 166 -6.59 15.54 -13.13
CA ILE A 166 -5.48 16.43 -12.80
C ILE A 166 -5.49 16.60 -11.27
N PRO A 167 -4.44 16.19 -10.54
CA PRO A 167 -4.39 16.33 -9.09
C PRO A 167 -4.33 17.79 -8.64
N HIS A 168 -4.75 18.02 -7.39
CA HIS A 168 -4.72 19.33 -6.73
C HIS A 168 -3.29 19.70 -6.31
N GLU A 169 -3.11 20.33 -5.15
CA GLU A 169 -1.80 20.79 -4.68
C GLU A 169 -1.03 19.69 -3.94
N TYR A 170 -1.76 18.73 -3.36
CA TYR A 170 -1.24 17.76 -2.41
C TYR A 170 -1.44 16.33 -2.91
N ILE A 171 -0.32 15.63 -3.06
CA ILE A 171 -0.27 14.21 -3.38
C ILE A 171 0.21 13.47 -2.15
N THR A 172 -0.33 12.29 -1.89
CA THR A 172 0.15 11.42 -0.82
C THR A 172 0.62 10.10 -1.42
N VAL A 173 1.82 9.67 -1.05
CA VAL A 173 2.40 8.40 -1.47
C VAL A 173 2.54 7.51 -0.25
N ASP A 174 1.86 6.37 -0.31
CA ASP A 174 1.96 5.38 0.74
C ASP A 174 1.81 3.96 0.18
N ALA A 175 2.23 3.00 1.00
CA ALA A 175 1.97 1.60 0.76
C ALA A 175 0.52 1.27 1.20
N CYS A 176 -0.35 1.12 0.20
CA CYS A 176 -1.70 0.64 0.42
C CYS A 176 -1.72 -0.80 0.98
N LEU A 177 -2.79 -1.10 1.71
CA LEU A 177 -3.07 -2.37 2.32
C LEU A 177 -3.11 -3.50 1.27
N LEU A 178 -2.69 -4.67 1.74
CA LEU A 178 -2.48 -5.86 0.97
C LEU A 178 -3.79 -6.30 0.28
N LEU A 179 -3.78 -6.48 -1.04
CA LEU A 179 -4.82 -7.27 -1.69
C LEU A 179 -4.80 -8.67 -1.06
N ALA A 180 -5.80 -8.95 -0.21
CA ALA A 180 -5.80 -10.09 0.68
C ALA A 180 -5.76 -11.39 -0.13
N TYR A 181 -4.62 -12.09 -0.09
CA TYR A 181 -4.42 -13.29 -0.88
C TYR A 181 -3.49 -14.27 -0.17
N ARG A 182 -4.01 -15.48 0.08
CA ARG A 182 -3.29 -16.56 0.76
C ARG A 182 -2.80 -17.66 -0.17
N GLY A 183 -3.15 -17.62 -1.46
CA GLY A 183 -2.72 -18.64 -2.41
C GLY A 183 -1.25 -18.54 -2.78
N LYS A 184 -0.84 -19.36 -3.77
CA LYS A 184 0.54 -19.39 -4.26
C LYS A 184 0.80 -18.18 -5.17
N CYS A 185 1.64 -17.26 -4.71
CA CYS A 185 2.16 -16.15 -5.50
C CYS A 185 3.61 -15.88 -5.07
N SER A 186 4.49 -15.62 -6.04
CA SER A 186 5.95 -15.48 -5.82
C SER A 186 6.34 -14.18 -5.09
N PHE A 187 5.44 -13.18 -5.07
CA PHE A 187 5.67 -11.88 -4.44
C PHE A 187 4.63 -11.56 -3.34
N ARG A 188 3.98 -12.60 -2.80
CA ARG A 188 3.12 -12.47 -1.61
C ARG A 188 3.94 -12.00 -0.42
N MET A 189 3.45 -10.99 0.28
CA MET A 189 4.06 -10.45 1.50
C MET A 189 3.27 -10.82 2.75
N PHE A 190 3.98 -10.84 3.87
CA PHE A 190 3.40 -10.88 5.21
C PHE A 190 3.64 -9.54 5.91
N ILE A 191 2.57 -8.88 6.36
CA ILE A 191 2.65 -7.62 7.12
C ILE A 191 1.84 -7.79 8.42
N PRO A 192 2.50 -7.91 9.58
CA PRO A 192 1.82 -8.29 10.83
C PRO A 192 0.78 -7.27 11.30
N ASN A 193 1.01 -5.98 11.05
CA ASN A 193 0.20 -4.88 11.57
C ASN A 193 -0.99 -4.51 10.68
N LYS A 194 -1.20 -5.19 9.56
CA LYS A 194 -2.34 -4.93 8.66
C LYS A 194 -3.46 -5.96 8.91
N PRO A 195 -4.75 -5.55 8.82
CA PRO A 195 -5.91 -6.43 8.97
C PRO A 195 -5.80 -7.74 8.20
N ALA A 196 -5.47 -7.66 6.90
CA ALA A 196 -5.13 -8.81 6.07
C ALA A 196 -3.61 -9.04 6.12
N LYS A 197 -3.15 -9.98 6.96
CA LYS A 197 -1.71 -10.21 7.17
C LYS A 197 -0.96 -10.73 5.94
N TYR A 198 -1.63 -11.40 5.00
CA TYR A 198 -1.02 -11.95 3.80
C TYR A 198 -1.70 -11.39 2.54
N GLY A 199 -0.91 -10.93 1.59
CA GLY A 199 -1.43 -10.50 0.30
C GLY A 199 -0.38 -9.89 -0.61
N LEU A 200 -0.84 -9.14 -1.61
CA LEU A 200 0.01 -8.44 -2.57
C LEU A 200 0.11 -6.97 -2.17
N LYS A 201 1.34 -6.46 -2.05
CA LYS A 201 1.58 -5.07 -1.65
C LYS A 201 1.56 -4.16 -2.88
N LEU A 202 0.81 -3.06 -2.79
CA LEU A 202 0.81 -1.98 -3.77
C LEU A 202 1.37 -0.72 -3.13
N VAL A 203 2.13 0.07 -3.90
CA VAL A 203 2.50 1.43 -3.52
C VAL A 203 1.70 2.37 -4.42
N LEU A 204 0.92 3.25 -3.83
CA LEU A 204 -0.03 4.10 -4.55
C LEU A 204 0.32 5.57 -4.34
N ALA A 205 -0.06 6.39 -5.32
CA ALA A 205 -0.11 7.83 -5.20
C ALA A 205 -1.57 8.27 -5.34
N ASN A 206 -2.06 9.04 -4.37
CA ASN A 206 -3.42 9.55 -4.34
C ASN A 206 -3.44 11.06 -4.18
N ASP A 207 -4.45 11.69 -4.75
CA ASP A 207 -4.78 13.09 -4.46
C ASP A 207 -5.37 13.19 -3.05
N VAL A 208 -4.87 14.13 -2.24
CA VAL A 208 -5.31 14.25 -0.84
C VAL A 208 -6.75 14.75 -0.74
N THR A 209 -7.15 15.68 -1.61
CA THR A 209 -8.45 16.35 -1.53
C THR A 209 -9.58 15.41 -1.91
N THR A 210 -9.41 14.66 -3.00
CA THR A 210 -10.46 13.79 -3.56
C THR A 210 -10.27 12.31 -3.20
N ASN A 211 -9.12 11.93 -2.65
CA ASN A 211 -8.69 10.54 -2.46
C ASN A 211 -8.59 9.75 -3.78
N TYR A 212 -8.55 10.43 -4.93
CA TYR A 212 -8.47 9.80 -6.24
C TYR A 212 -7.14 9.08 -6.43
N LEU A 213 -7.18 7.86 -6.96
CA LEU A 213 -5.99 7.09 -7.30
C LEU A 213 -5.35 7.66 -8.56
N LEU A 214 -4.17 8.26 -8.43
CA LEU A 214 -3.42 8.82 -9.55
C LEU A 214 -2.67 7.71 -10.28
N THR A 215 -1.81 7.01 -9.54
CA THR A 215 -0.97 5.96 -10.11
C THR A 215 -0.58 4.93 -9.03
N GLY A 216 -0.08 3.78 -9.46
CA GLY A 216 0.23 2.68 -8.56
C GLY A 216 1.24 1.70 -9.13
N ILE A 217 2.13 1.23 -8.27
CA ILE A 217 3.16 0.24 -8.62
C ILE A 217 3.04 -0.99 -7.69
N PRO A 218 2.82 -2.19 -8.24
CA PRO A 218 2.86 -3.42 -7.47
C PRO A 218 4.28 -3.76 -7.01
N TYR A 219 4.40 -4.16 -5.75
CA TYR A 219 5.66 -4.66 -5.20
C TYR A 219 5.84 -6.14 -5.54
N LEU A 220 6.85 -6.46 -6.36
CA LEU A 220 7.09 -7.80 -6.90
C LEU A 220 8.16 -8.60 -6.12
N GLY A 221 8.45 -8.17 -4.88
CA GLY A 221 9.45 -8.79 -4.02
C GLY A 221 10.89 -8.41 -4.40
N LYS A 222 11.87 -8.91 -3.63
CA LYS A 222 13.29 -8.54 -3.77
C LYS A 222 13.90 -8.80 -5.15
N GLN A 223 13.42 -9.81 -5.87
CA GLN A 223 13.91 -10.19 -7.20
C GLN A 223 13.13 -9.54 -8.35
N GLY A 224 12.00 -8.88 -8.07
CA GLY A 224 11.15 -8.27 -9.09
C GLY A 224 11.03 -6.76 -8.95
N THR A 225 11.54 -6.19 -7.87
CA THR A 225 11.56 -4.75 -7.61
C THR A 225 12.97 -4.36 -7.23
N HIS A 226 13.61 -3.61 -8.13
CA HIS A 226 14.96 -3.11 -7.94
C HIS A 226 14.91 -1.60 -7.69
N ALA A 227 15.61 -1.14 -6.65
CA ALA A 227 15.92 0.27 -6.52
C ALA A 227 16.94 0.65 -7.60
N ARG A 228 16.97 1.92 -8.00
CA ARG A 228 18.04 2.40 -8.88
C ARG A 228 19.37 2.35 -8.14
N VAL A 229 20.48 2.32 -8.89
CA VAL A 229 21.82 2.25 -8.31
C VAL A 229 22.03 3.44 -7.38
N GLY A 230 22.33 3.17 -6.10
CA GLY A 230 22.55 4.20 -5.08
C GLY A 230 21.30 4.68 -4.35
N GLU A 231 20.10 4.23 -4.74
CA GLU A 231 18.84 4.64 -4.12
C GLU A 231 18.25 3.57 -3.21
N ASN A 232 17.40 4.02 -2.27
CA ASN A 232 16.54 3.11 -1.51
C ASN A 232 15.23 2.86 -2.28
N LEU A 233 14.53 1.76 -1.95
CA LEU A 233 13.27 1.42 -2.63
C LEU A 233 12.21 2.52 -2.49
N GLY A 234 12.10 3.15 -1.32
CA GLY A 234 11.14 4.21 -1.06
C GLY A 234 11.34 5.43 -1.96
N HIS A 235 12.60 5.79 -2.21
CA HIS A 235 13.02 6.85 -3.12
C HIS A 235 12.59 6.51 -4.54
N THR A 236 13.01 5.35 -5.05
CA THR A 236 12.67 4.92 -6.41
C THR A 236 11.15 4.89 -6.60
N PHE A 237 10.38 4.33 -5.65
CA PHE A 237 8.91 4.34 -5.72
C PHE A 237 8.33 5.75 -5.75
N THR A 238 8.75 6.62 -4.82
CA THR A 238 8.19 7.98 -4.74
C THR A 238 8.48 8.76 -6.01
N ARG A 239 9.70 8.66 -6.56
CA ARG A 239 10.06 9.33 -7.81
C ARG A 239 9.30 8.77 -9.01
N ASP A 240 9.18 7.44 -9.11
CA ASP A 240 8.50 6.81 -10.25
C ASP A 240 6.99 7.10 -10.22
N LEU A 241 6.35 7.11 -9.04
CA LEU A 241 4.93 7.45 -8.88
C LEU A 241 4.63 8.94 -9.11
N THR A 242 5.59 9.82 -8.82
CA THR A 242 5.41 11.27 -8.99
C THR A 242 5.84 11.76 -10.37
N ARG A 243 6.42 10.90 -11.21
CA ARG A 243 6.94 11.23 -12.55
C ARG A 243 5.99 12.05 -13.42
N PRO A 244 4.67 11.77 -13.49
CA PRO A 244 3.75 12.56 -14.30
C PRO A 244 3.56 14.00 -13.80
N TYR A 245 3.97 14.29 -12.55
CA TYR A 245 3.71 15.54 -11.85
C TYR A 245 4.99 16.32 -11.51
N HIS A 246 6.12 15.95 -12.11
CA HIS A 246 7.37 16.70 -11.96
C HIS A 246 7.23 18.11 -12.55
N HIS A 247 7.89 19.08 -11.93
CA HIS A 247 7.91 20.51 -12.27
C HIS A 247 6.55 21.22 -12.16
N THR A 248 5.66 20.68 -11.33
CA THR A 248 4.33 21.27 -11.09
C THR A 248 4.21 21.98 -9.74
N ASN A 249 5.30 22.08 -8.97
CA ASN A 249 5.37 22.72 -7.65
C ASN A 249 4.39 22.15 -6.61
N ARG A 250 3.90 20.92 -6.83
CA ARG A 250 3.04 20.21 -5.88
C ARG A 250 3.84 19.69 -4.68
N ASN A 251 3.13 19.42 -3.60
CA ASN A 251 3.70 18.81 -2.42
C ASN A 251 3.35 17.32 -2.34
N VAL A 252 4.33 16.51 -1.93
CA VAL A 252 4.17 15.08 -1.72
C VAL A 252 4.29 14.77 -0.23
N THR A 253 3.25 14.16 0.33
CA THR A 253 3.28 13.64 1.69
C THR A 253 3.60 12.16 1.69
N VAL A 254 4.58 11.73 2.51
CA VAL A 254 4.99 10.32 2.58
C VAL A 254 5.24 9.83 4.01
N ASP A 255 5.10 8.52 4.25
CA ASP A 255 5.44 7.90 5.54
C ASP A 255 6.95 7.58 5.65
N ASN A 256 7.37 7.24 6.86
CA ASN A 256 8.74 6.94 7.29
C ASN A 256 9.53 5.93 6.44
N TRP A 257 8.85 5.05 5.70
CA TRP A 257 9.50 4.06 4.85
C TRP A 257 10.04 4.70 3.56
N PHE A 258 9.44 5.81 3.13
CA PHE A 258 9.76 6.53 1.91
C PHE A 258 10.68 7.71 2.17
N THR A 259 10.45 8.46 3.24
CA THR A 259 11.19 9.70 3.53
C THR A 259 12.69 9.46 3.65
N SER A 260 13.52 10.21 2.92
CA SER A 260 14.98 10.26 3.08
C SER A 260 15.51 11.64 2.71
N VAL A 261 16.67 12.04 3.26
CA VAL A 261 17.30 13.33 2.91
C VAL A 261 17.63 13.40 1.40
N PRO A 262 18.22 12.34 0.78
CA PRO A 262 18.45 12.34 -0.66
C PRO A 262 17.17 12.46 -1.48
N LEU A 263 16.05 11.86 -1.05
CA LEU A 263 14.77 11.96 -1.74
C LEU A 263 14.23 13.39 -1.71
N ILE A 264 14.31 14.06 -0.55
CA ILE A 264 13.84 15.45 -0.42
C ILE A 264 14.63 16.37 -1.36
N GLN A 265 15.95 16.21 -1.41
CA GLN A 265 16.82 16.99 -2.29
C GLN A 265 16.57 16.67 -3.77
N ASP A 266 16.40 15.39 -4.12
CA ASP A 266 16.09 14.96 -5.49
C ASP A 266 14.75 15.53 -5.96
N LEU A 267 13.70 15.47 -5.12
CA LEU A 267 12.40 16.02 -5.48
C LEU A 267 12.42 17.55 -5.60
N LEU A 268 13.13 18.24 -4.71
CA LEU A 268 13.21 19.70 -4.74
C LEU A 268 14.00 20.22 -5.95
N HIS A 269 15.21 19.70 -6.15
CA HIS A 269 16.14 20.23 -7.15
C HIS A 269 15.94 19.63 -8.55
N ASN A 270 15.65 18.33 -8.64
CA ASN A 270 15.55 17.65 -9.94
C ASN A 270 14.11 17.50 -10.42
N CYS A 271 13.14 17.39 -9.51
CA CYS A 271 11.74 17.17 -9.87
C CYS A 271 10.83 18.38 -9.67
N GLY A 272 11.29 19.50 -9.10
CA GLY A 272 10.47 20.70 -8.87
C GLY A 272 9.21 20.42 -8.02
N MET A 273 9.36 19.63 -6.96
CA MET A 273 8.30 19.27 -6.01
C MET A 273 8.79 19.38 -4.58
N THR A 274 7.89 19.66 -3.64
CA THR A 274 8.22 19.65 -2.22
C THR A 274 7.79 18.33 -1.57
N LEU A 275 8.43 17.97 -0.46
CA LEU A 275 8.08 16.77 0.30
C LEU A 275 7.85 17.11 1.77
N VAL A 276 6.88 16.43 2.38
CA VAL A 276 6.67 16.39 3.83
C VAL A 276 6.57 14.92 4.24
N GLY A 277 7.30 14.51 5.26
CA GLY A 277 7.20 13.13 5.72
C GLY A 277 7.77 12.88 7.09
N THR A 278 7.30 11.81 7.72
CA THR A 278 7.86 11.36 9.01
C THR A 278 9.21 10.69 8.78
N VAL A 279 10.09 10.73 9.78
CA VAL A 279 11.41 10.11 9.70
C VAL A 279 11.67 9.26 10.93
N LYS A 280 12.30 8.10 10.73
CA LYS A 280 12.73 7.26 11.86
C LYS A 280 13.94 7.88 12.56
N GLY A 281 13.92 7.89 13.89
CA GLY A 281 15.04 8.38 14.70
C GLY A 281 16.35 7.58 14.57
N ASN A 282 16.34 6.40 13.93
CA ASN A 282 17.54 5.61 13.67
C ASN A 282 18.33 6.07 12.43
N LYS A 283 17.86 7.09 11.71
CA LYS A 283 18.57 7.67 10.56
C LYS A 283 19.85 8.38 10.99
N LYS A 284 20.94 8.16 10.26
CA LYS A 284 22.28 8.69 10.58
C LYS A 284 22.36 10.20 10.35
N GLU A 285 21.54 10.70 9.43
CA GLU A 285 21.44 12.08 9.00
C GLU A 285 20.82 13.00 10.06
N ILE A 286 20.19 12.43 11.09
CA ILE A 286 19.54 13.19 12.15
C ILE A 286 20.52 13.41 13.31
N PRO A 287 20.79 14.67 13.71
CA PRO A 287 21.64 14.97 14.86
C PRO A 287 21.13 14.36 16.16
N ILE A 288 22.04 13.98 17.06
CA ILE A 288 21.71 13.35 18.34
C ILE A 288 20.82 14.26 19.19
N MET A 289 21.07 15.57 19.18
CA MET A 289 20.28 16.58 19.89
C MET A 289 18.79 16.57 19.54
N MET A 290 18.44 16.13 18.32
CA MET A 290 17.04 16.01 17.87
C MET A 290 16.38 14.70 18.29
N LYS A 291 17.18 13.70 18.71
CA LYS A 291 16.75 12.36 19.14
C LYS A 291 16.63 12.22 20.65
N GLU A 292 17.37 13.05 21.40
CA GLU A 292 17.44 12.97 22.86
C GLU A 292 16.07 13.16 23.53
N LYS A 293 15.80 12.30 24.53
CA LYS A 293 14.51 12.20 25.23
C LYS A 293 14.59 12.60 26.70
N SER A 294 15.77 12.54 27.31
CA SER A 294 15.93 12.62 28.77
C SER A 294 15.58 14.00 29.32
N ASN A 295 15.86 15.07 28.57
CA ASN A 295 15.76 16.45 29.05
C ASN A 295 14.66 17.27 28.37
N ARG A 296 13.74 16.65 27.61
CA ARG A 296 12.69 17.39 26.88
C ARG A 296 11.34 17.35 27.60
N VAL A 297 10.76 18.54 27.78
CA VAL A 297 9.44 18.73 28.39
C VAL A 297 8.35 18.32 27.37
N PRO A 298 7.29 17.60 27.78
CA PRO A 298 6.15 17.32 26.91
C PRO A 298 5.53 18.60 26.33
N GLY A 299 5.01 18.53 25.10
CA GLY A 299 4.48 19.69 24.38
C GLY A 299 5.53 20.59 23.73
N THR A 300 6.83 20.32 23.93
CA THR A 300 7.90 21.12 23.31
C THR A 300 8.29 20.61 21.93
N SER A 301 8.71 21.54 21.08
CA SER A 301 9.26 21.28 19.74
C SER A 301 10.64 21.91 19.60
N ALA A 302 11.56 21.20 18.94
CA ALA A 302 12.79 21.79 18.42
C ALA A 302 12.77 21.74 16.90
N PHE A 303 13.33 22.77 16.28
CA PHE A 303 13.46 22.89 14.84
C PHE A 303 14.94 22.92 14.47
N LEU A 304 15.27 22.28 13.36
CA LEU A 304 16.58 22.35 12.72
C LEU A 304 16.36 22.73 11.27
N PHE A 305 17.06 23.78 10.83
CA PHE A 305 16.95 24.31 9.49
C PHE A 305 18.26 24.08 8.74
N THR A 306 18.13 23.60 7.52
CA THR A 306 19.13 23.65 6.47
C THR A 306 18.57 24.54 5.35
N ASN A 307 19.38 24.92 4.36
CA ASN A 307 18.95 25.72 3.21
C ASN A 307 17.67 25.18 2.55
N ASP A 308 17.55 23.86 2.43
CA ASP A 308 16.48 23.20 1.66
C ASP A 308 15.48 22.40 2.52
N ILE A 309 15.82 22.12 3.79
CA ILE A 309 15.09 21.14 4.61
C ILE A 309 14.94 21.67 6.03
N THR A 310 13.72 21.58 6.52
CA THR A 310 13.38 21.78 7.93
C THR A 310 13.07 20.44 8.58
N LEU A 311 13.69 20.16 9.71
CA LEU A 311 13.42 19.02 10.57
C LEU A 311 12.79 19.51 11.87
N VAL A 312 11.62 18.97 12.23
CA VAL A 312 11.02 19.17 13.56
C VAL A 312 11.16 17.91 14.39
N SER A 313 11.45 18.12 15.68
CA SER A 313 11.41 17.12 16.73
C SER A 313 10.40 17.57 17.78
N TYR A 314 9.25 16.92 17.80
CA TYR A 314 8.13 17.24 18.69
C TYR A 314 7.94 16.14 19.73
N VAL A 315 7.78 16.53 20.99
CA VAL A 315 7.44 15.61 22.08
C VAL A 315 5.96 15.80 22.40
N PRO A 316 5.07 14.88 22.00
CA PRO A 316 3.65 15.02 22.27
C PRO A 316 3.37 14.98 23.77
N ASP A 317 2.47 15.85 24.21
CA ASP A 317 1.92 15.84 25.56
C ASP A 317 0.80 14.81 25.68
N THR A 318 1.17 13.54 25.75
CA THR A 318 0.23 12.42 25.92
C THR A 318 0.67 11.50 27.04
N ALA A 319 -0.28 11.10 27.90
CA ALA A 319 -0.08 10.19 29.04
C ALA A 319 0.57 8.85 28.65
N THR A 320 0.39 8.43 27.39
CA THR A 320 0.91 7.17 26.85
C THR A 320 2.14 7.40 25.96
N ALA A 321 3.30 7.42 26.62
CA ALA A 321 4.66 7.33 26.08
C ALA A 321 5.33 8.62 25.55
N LYS A 322 6.54 8.88 26.08
CA LYS A 322 7.56 9.83 25.60
C LYS A 322 8.12 9.43 24.22
N LYS A 323 7.29 9.40 23.19
CA LYS A 323 7.72 9.12 21.81
C LYS A 323 7.91 10.44 21.06
N THR A 324 9.16 10.82 20.85
CA THR A 324 9.53 11.92 19.97
C THR A 324 9.08 11.62 18.54
N VAL A 325 8.37 12.58 17.95
CA VAL A 325 7.92 12.55 16.56
C VAL A 325 8.86 13.42 15.74
N LEU A 326 9.40 12.85 14.66
CA LEU A 326 10.34 13.51 13.76
C LEU A 326 9.70 13.65 12.38
N LEU A 327 9.62 14.88 11.87
CA LEU A 327 9.18 15.17 10.51
C LEU A 327 10.22 16.02 9.79
N MET A 328 10.42 15.73 8.51
CA MET A 328 11.18 16.57 7.60
C MET A 328 10.26 17.18 6.55
N SER A 329 10.54 18.42 6.16
CA SER A 329 9.86 19.08 5.04
C SER A 329 10.81 19.99 4.27
N SER A 330 10.61 20.07 2.96
CA SER A 330 11.18 21.12 2.11
C SER A 330 10.22 22.27 1.79
N MET A 331 8.98 22.20 2.29
CA MET A 331 7.95 23.23 2.09
C MET A 331 7.95 24.27 3.21
N HIS A 332 8.12 23.81 4.46
CA HIS A 332 8.09 24.68 5.63
C HIS A 332 9.50 25.20 5.91
N THR A 333 9.68 26.53 5.91
CA THR A 333 10.97 27.18 6.15
C THR A 333 11.03 27.94 7.48
N GLN A 334 9.92 28.02 8.21
CA GLN A 334 9.81 28.76 9.46
C GLN A 334 9.40 27.87 10.64
N PRO A 335 9.84 28.20 11.87
CA PRO A 335 9.44 27.51 13.10
C PRO A 335 8.06 27.97 13.56
N SER A 336 7.02 27.67 12.80
CA SER A 336 5.63 28.01 13.13
C SER A 336 5.01 26.99 14.09
N ILE A 337 4.37 27.50 15.14
CA ILE A 337 3.61 26.72 16.12
C ILE A 337 2.16 27.21 16.05
N THR A 338 1.20 26.29 15.97
CA THR A 338 -0.22 26.62 15.90
C THR A 338 -0.77 26.91 17.30
N GLY A 339 -1.97 27.51 17.38
CA GLY A 339 -2.65 27.79 18.66
C GLY A 339 -2.92 26.54 19.52
N THR A 340 -2.73 25.34 18.98
CA THR A 340 -2.83 24.06 19.70
C THR A 340 -1.53 23.65 20.40
N GLY A 341 -0.45 24.43 20.28
CA GLY A 341 0.88 24.11 20.79
C GLY A 341 1.66 23.10 19.92
N LYS A 342 1.10 22.68 18.78
CA LYS A 342 1.77 21.78 17.83
C LYS A 342 2.48 22.58 16.73
N PRO A 343 3.63 22.11 16.25
CA PRO A 343 4.24 22.63 15.03
C PRO A 343 3.27 22.56 13.84
N GLU A 344 3.21 23.63 13.04
CA GLU A 344 2.37 23.69 11.83
C GLU A 344 2.65 22.50 10.90
N MET A 345 3.91 22.11 10.74
CA MET A 345 4.32 20.98 9.91
C MET A 345 3.69 19.65 10.34
N ILE A 346 3.41 19.48 11.63
CA ILE A 346 2.72 18.28 12.15
C ILE A 346 1.23 18.34 11.84
N ASP A 347 0.61 19.51 12.00
CA ASP A 347 -0.81 19.70 11.65
C ASP A 347 -1.02 19.53 10.15
N PHE A 348 -0.12 20.07 9.32
CA PHE A 348 -0.12 19.88 7.87
C PHE A 348 0.01 18.40 7.51
N TYR A 349 1.02 17.69 8.04
CA TYR A 349 1.20 16.26 7.79
C TYR A 349 -0.04 15.44 8.20
N ASN A 350 -0.66 15.77 9.33
CA ASN A 350 -1.85 15.06 9.78
C ASN A 350 -3.04 15.24 8.84
N LYS A 351 -3.16 16.39 8.18
CA LYS A 351 -4.20 16.65 7.16
C LYS A 351 -3.95 15.88 5.86
N THR A 352 -2.69 15.71 5.45
CA THR A 352 -2.36 15.16 4.13
C THR A 352 -1.98 13.68 4.11
N LYS A 353 -1.52 13.12 5.24
CA LYS A 353 -1.09 11.70 5.32
C LYS A 353 -2.20 10.69 5.04
N GLY A 354 -3.46 11.08 5.15
CA GLY A 354 -4.60 10.16 5.15
C GLY A 354 -5.07 9.69 3.77
N GLY A 355 -4.66 10.31 2.66
CA GLY A 355 -5.37 10.09 1.39
C GLY A 355 -5.32 8.64 0.86
N VAL A 356 -4.20 7.93 1.02
CA VAL A 356 -4.12 6.50 0.64
C VAL A 356 -4.89 5.62 1.62
N ASP A 357 -4.80 5.88 2.93
CA ASP A 357 -5.54 5.11 3.94
C ASP A 357 -7.07 5.28 3.80
N THR A 358 -7.54 6.49 3.47
CA THR A 358 -8.95 6.76 3.21
C THR A 358 -9.43 6.05 1.94
N PHE A 359 -8.63 6.08 0.86
CA PHE A 359 -8.92 5.31 -0.35
C PHE A 359 -9.03 3.80 -0.06
N ASP A 360 -8.08 3.25 0.72
CA ASP A 360 -8.09 1.86 1.13
C ASP A 360 -9.32 1.50 1.97
N GLN A 361 -9.69 2.37 2.93
CA GLN A 361 -10.88 2.19 3.75
C GLN A 361 -12.16 2.13 2.90
N MET A 362 -12.30 3.01 1.91
CA MET A 362 -13.43 3.01 0.99
C MET A 362 -13.48 1.71 0.15
N CYS A 363 -12.32 1.26 -0.33
CA CYS A 363 -12.21 0.00 -1.08
C CYS A 363 -12.55 -1.22 -0.22
N ALA A 364 -12.22 -1.20 1.07
CA ALA A 364 -12.52 -2.28 2.00
C ALA A 364 -14.03 -2.34 2.34
N GLN A 365 -14.70 -1.19 2.47
CA GLN A 365 -16.13 -1.12 2.76
C GLN A 365 -16.99 -1.66 1.61
N TYR A 366 -16.64 -1.35 0.36
CA TYR A 366 -17.41 -1.75 -0.83
C TYR A 366 -16.61 -2.70 -1.74
N SER A 367 -16.01 -3.73 -1.14
CA SER A 367 -15.17 -4.67 -1.88
C SER A 367 -15.97 -5.72 -2.66
N CYS A 368 -15.59 -5.95 -3.92
CA CYS A 368 -16.05 -7.08 -4.73
C CYS A 368 -15.13 -8.31 -4.65
N SER A 369 -14.17 -8.32 -3.72
CA SER A 369 -13.19 -9.39 -3.59
C SER A 369 -13.84 -10.74 -3.23
N ARG A 370 -13.40 -11.82 -3.89
CA ARG A 370 -13.90 -13.18 -3.68
C ARG A 370 -12.75 -14.13 -3.43
N LYS A 371 -13.04 -15.22 -2.71
CA LYS A 371 -12.08 -16.30 -2.50
C LYS A 371 -11.66 -16.90 -3.84
N THR A 372 -10.38 -16.79 -4.17
CA THR A 372 -9.80 -17.33 -5.41
C THR A 372 -8.51 -18.08 -5.11
N LYS A 373 -8.20 -19.09 -5.95
CA LYS A 373 -6.90 -19.77 -5.95
C LYS A 373 -5.91 -19.11 -6.91
N ARG A 374 -6.35 -18.15 -7.72
CA ARG A 374 -5.54 -17.49 -8.76
C ARG A 374 -5.30 -16.04 -8.35
N TRP A 375 -4.05 -15.66 -8.11
CA TRP A 375 -3.68 -14.28 -7.76
C TRP A 375 -3.98 -13.22 -8.84
N PRO A 376 -4.02 -13.54 -10.16
CA PRO A 376 -4.37 -12.54 -11.20
C PRO A 376 -5.84 -12.10 -11.19
N LEU A 377 -6.70 -12.81 -10.46
CA LEU A 377 -8.13 -12.52 -10.31
C LEU A 377 -8.33 -11.84 -8.97
#